data_AF-A0A427YAU3-F1
#
_entry.id   AF-A0A427YAU3-F1
#
_cell.length_a   1.000
_cell.length_b   1.000
_cell.length_c   1.000
_cell.angle_alpha   90.00
_cell.angle_beta   90.00
_cell.angle_gamma   90.00
#
_symmetry.space_group_name_H-M   'P 1'
#
loop_
_entity.id
_entity.type
_entity.pdbx_description
1 polymer ?
#
loop_
_entity_poly.entity_id
_entity_poly.type
_entity_poly.pdbx_seq_one_letter_code
_entity_poly.pdbx_strand_id
1 'polypeptide(L)'
;MSYLDILGSRMLVMFSPPITKSSPPMLEPPSPPGSPTSSTSSLLAISTPPPVAVSLLSIVYDDAHCAHFLANHVLTSAAVHPETYDVHDAETRLMTAAAEVLVWQEISRAKSFARDLGLLFTRSECVCEEDLVELAASHGLGLAPGNKRVRASREHEEPNHFHADHVDATAGLLA
;
A
#
# COMPACT_ATOMS: atom_id res chain seq x y z
N MET A 1 -10.29 -2.13 16.27
CA MET A 1 -9.31 -1.00 16.16
C MET A 1 -10.07 0.31 16.20
N SER A 2 -9.49 1.41 16.70
CA SER A 2 -10.13 2.73 16.62
C SER A 2 -9.93 3.35 15.23
N TYR A 3 -10.76 4.33 14.87
CA TYR A 3 -10.68 5.04 13.59
C TYR A 3 -9.31 5.71 13.39
N LEU A 4 -8.80 6.37 14.44
CA LEU A 4 -7.50 7.06 14.40
C LEU A 4 -6.33 6.07 14.31
N ASP A 5 -6.43 4.89 14.94
CA ASP A 5 -5.42 3.84 14.79
C ASP A 5 -5.32 3.40 13.34
N ILE A 6 -6.46 3.22 12.66
CA ILE A 6 -6.49 2.78 11.26
C ILE A 6 -5.89 3.86 10.36
N LEU A 7 -6.36 5.11 10.48
CA LEU A 7 -5.84 6.23 9.68
C LEU A 7 -4.33 6.45 9.88
N GLY A 8 -3.84 6.34 11.11
CA GLY A 8 -2.46 6.64 11.45
C GLY A 8 -1.46 5.51 11.21
N SER A 9 -1.91 4.25 11.16
CA SER A 9 -1.00 3.09 11.12
C SER A 9 -1.15 2.19 9.89
N ARG A 10 -2.23 2.34 9.12
CA ARG A 10 -2.51 1.45 7.99
C ARG A 10 -2.08 2.04 6.66
N MET A 11 -1.59 1.14 5.82
CA MET A 11 -1.21 1.42 4.45
C MET A 11 -2.15 0.68 3.52
N LEU A 12 -2.62 1.39 2.50
CA LEU A 12 -3.37 0.82 1.39
C LEU A 12 -2.41 0.37 0.29
N VAL A 13 -2.71 -0.75 -0.34
CA VAL A 13 -1.96 -1.27 -1.47
C VAL A 13 -2.59 -0.77 -2.77
N MET A 14 -1.90 0.22 -3.33
CA MET A 14 -1.98 0.84 -4.64
C MET A 14 -2.00 -0.17 -5.79
N PHE A 15 -2.77 0.03 -6.87
CA PHE A 15 -2.62 -0.76 -8.11
C PHE A 15 -2.71 -2.27 -7.89
N SER A 16 -3.51 -2.70 -6.91
CA SER A 16 -3.71 -4.11 -6.63
C SER A 16 -4.39 -4.77 -7.83
N PRO A 17 -4.00 -6.00 -8.22
CA PRO A 17 -4.74 -6.75 -9.21
C PRO A 17 -6.19 -6.90 -8.72
N PRO A 18 -7.19 -6.80 -9.61
CA PRO A 18 -8.57 -7.05 -9.21
C PRO A 18 -8.64 -8.42 -8.55
N ILE A 19 -9.07 -8.46 -7.29
CA ILE A 19 -9.33 -9.70 -6.58
C ILE A 19 -10.57 -10.30 -7.25
N THR A 20 -10.36 -11.05 -8.33
CA THR A 20 -11.39 -11.93 -8.88
C THR A 20 -11.67 -12.96 -7.81
N LYS A 21 -12.65 -12.66 -6.92
CA LYS A 21 -13.40 -13.70 -6.23
C LYS A 21 -13.85 -14.63 -7.33
N SER A 22 -13.23 -15.81 -7.41
CA SER A 22 -13.45 -16.79 -8.48
C SER A 22 -14.94 -16.97 -8.68
N SER A 23 -15.48 -16.39 -9.75
CA SER A 23 -16.80 -16.78 -10.24
C SER A 23 -16.69 -18.27 -10.58
N PRO A 24 -17.67 -19.12 -10.21
CA PRO A 24 -17.68 -20.50 -10.69
C PRO A 24 -17.67 -20.49 -12.23
N PRO A 25 -17.15 -21.55 -12.89
CA PRO A 25 -17.13 -21.65 -14.33
C PRO A 25 -18.57 -21.58 -14.84
N MET A 26 -18.97 -20.41 -15.32
CA MET A 26 -20.29 -20.18 -15.89
C MET A 26 -20.28 -20.85 -17.26
N LEU A 27 -21.00 -21.96 -17.35
CA LEU A 27 -21.27 -22.68 -18.60
C LEU A 27 -21.72 -21.67 -19.66
N GLU A 28 -20.94 -21.61 -20.74
CA GLU A 28 -21.12 -20.76 -21.90
C GLU A 28 -22.46 -21.07 -22.60
N PRO A 29 -23.40 -20.12 -22.71
CA PRO A 29 -24.53 -20.23 -23.62
C PRO A 29 -24.09 -19.79 -25.04
N PRO A 30 -24.41 -20.56 -26.11
CA PRO A 30 -24.04 -20.18 -27.47
C PRO A 30 -24.83 -18.95 -27.91
N SER A 31 -24.14 -17.86 -28.25
CA SER A 31 -24.74 -16.64 -28.81
C SER A 31 -24.35 -16.47 -30.30
N PRO A 32 -25.26 -15.91 -31.13
CA PRO A 32 -25.19 -15.94 -32.60
C PRO A 32 -24.21 -14.90 -33.18
N PRO A 33 -23.86 -15.01 -34.49
CA PRO A 33 -22.88 -14.13 -35.12
C PRO A 33 -23.54 -12.84 -35.64
N GLY A 34 -22.93 -11.70 -35.35
CA GLY A 34 -23.13 -10.50 -36.16
C GLY A 34 -23.15 -9.19 -35.40
N SER A 35 -22.01 -8.50 -35.34
CA SER A 35 -21.83 -7.14 -35.89
C SER A 35 -20.48 -6.53 -35.46
N PRO A 36 -19.94 -5.57 -36.25
CA PRO A 36 -18.50 -5.32 -36.31
C PRO A 36 -18.02 -4.17 -35.41
N THR A 37 -16.72 -4.23 -35.13
CA THR A 37 -15.76 -3.11 -34.94
C THR A 37 -16.07 -2.04 -33.89
N SER A 38 -15.30 -2.07 -32.81
CA SER A 38 -14.61 -0.87 -32.34
C SER A 38 -13.29 -1.26 -31.67
N SER A 39 -12.28 -1.55 -32.49
CA SER A 39 -10.89 -1.73 -32.04
C SER A 39 -10.25 -0.35 -31.92
N THR A 40 -10.55 0.38 -30.86
CA THR A 40 -9.86 1.63 -30.51
C THR A 40 -9.46 1.60 -29.04
N SER A 41 -8.61 0.64 -28.67
CA SER A 41 -7.91 0.65 -27.38
C SER A 41 -6.48 0.14 -27.58
N SER A 42 -5.70 0.87 -28.36
CA SER A 42 -4.25 0.69 -28.44
C SER A 42 -3.54 2.04 -28.36
N LEU A 43 -4.08 2.94 -27.54
CA LEU A 43 -3.38 4.17 -27.16
C LEU A 43 -2.84 3.97 -25.74
N LEU A 44 -1.58 3.56 -25.68
CA LEU A 44 -0.75 3.43 -24.48
C LEU A 44 -1.19 2.31 -23.53
N ALA A 45 -0.76 1.08 -23.84
CA ALA A 45 -0.76 -0.01 -22.87
C ALA A 45 0.32 0.28 -21.80
N ILE A 46 0.07 1.25 -20.92
CA ILE A 46 0.76 1.29 -19.63
C ILE A 46 0.36 -0.02 -18.95
N SER A 47 1.32 -0.93 -18.82
CA SER A 47 1.13 -2.16 -18.04
C SER A 47 0.70 -1.77 -16.64
N THR A 48 -0.20 -2.56 -16.03
CA THR A 48 -0.62 -2.31 -14.65
C THR A 48 0.62 -2.16 -13.78
N PRO A 49 0.81 -1.00 -13.12
CA PRO A 49 2.00 -0.76 -12.31
C PRO A 49 2.11 -1.81 -11.20
N PRO A 50 3.34 -2.13 -10.74
CA PRO A 50 3.49 -3.02 -9.61
C PRO A 50 2.81 -2.43 -8.37
N PRO A 51 2.17 -3.26 -7.52
CA PRO A 51 1.48 -2.78 -6.34
C PRO A 51 2.40 -1.99 -5.41
N VAL A 52 1.86 -0.91 -4.81
CA VAL A 52 2.63 -0.03 -3.92
C VAL A 52 1.87 0.29 -2.65
N ALA A 53 2.50 0.13 -1.49
CA ALA A 53 1.87 0.47 -0.21
C ALA A 53 2.01 1.97 0.08
N VAL A 54 0.90 2.63 0.37
CA VAL A 54 0.86 4.06 0.70
C VAL A 54 0.05 4.28 1.97
N SER A 55 0.54 5.17 2.84
CA SER A 55 -0.16 5.56 4.06
C SER A 55 -1.54 6.15 3.75
N LEU A 56 -2.57 5.65 4.44
CA LEU A 56 -3.92 6.19 4.34
C LEU A 56 -3.97 7.67 4.72
N LEU A 57 -3.17 8.08 5.71
CA LEU A 57 -3.07 9.47 6.14
C LEU A 57 -2.56 10.38 5.01
N SER A 58 -1.51 9.97 4.29
CA SER A 58 -0.94 10.75 3.19
C SER A 58 -1.95 10.95 2.06
N ILE A 59 -2.74 9.92 1.74
CA ILE A 59 -3.76 10.01 0.68
C ILE A 59 -4.88 11.00 1.06
N VAL A 60 -5.26 11.04 2.34
CA VAL A 60 -6.37 11.88 2.82
C VAL A 60 -5.95 13.35 2.99
N TYR A 61 -4.76 13.60 3.52
CA TYR A 61 -4.33 14.96 3.91
C TYR A 61 -3.35 15.62 2.93
N ASP A 62 -2.65 14.86 2.09
CA ASP A 62 -1.63 15.38 1.17
C ASP A 62 -1.64 14.61 -0.16
N ASP A 63 -2.78 14.70 -0.84
CA ASP A 63 -3.02 13.99 -2.09
C ASP A 63 -2.11 14.46 -3.24
N ALA A 64 -1.66 15.71 -3.23
CA ALA A 64 -0.74 16.24 -4.24
C ALA A 64 0.64 15.57 -4.18
N HIS A 65 1.26 15.49 -3.00
CA HIS A 65 2.54 14.78 -2.86
C HIS A 65 2.37 13.28 -3.11
N CYS A 66 1.26 12.70 -2.65
CA CYS A 66 0.92 11.31 -2.94
C CYS A 66 0.79 11.06 -4.45
N ALA A 67 0.12 11.94 -5.19
CA ALA A 67 -0.06 11.83 -6.63
C ALA A 67 1.28 11.90 -7.36
N HIS A 68 2.15 12.85 -6.97
CA HIS A 68 3.48 12.96 -7.54
C HIS A 68 4.34 11.71 -7.31
N PHE A 69 4.33 11.17 -6.09
CA PHE A 69 5.02 9.92 -5.76
C PHE A 69 4.51 8.75 -6.61
N LEU A 70 3.20 8.58 -6.71
CA LEU A 70 2.59 7.50 -7.48
C LEU A 70 2.83 7.66 -8.99
N ALA A 71 2.77 8.87 -9.53
CA ALA A 71 3.02 9.12 -10.94
C ALA A 71 4.45 8.74 -11.32
N ASN A 72 5.43 9.12 -10.49
CA ASN A 72 6.82 8.70 -10.69
C ASN A 72 6.99 7.19 -10.58
N HIS A 73 6.27 6.53 -9.66
CA HIS A 73 6.26 5.07 -9.54
C HIS A 73 5.75 4.40 -10.83
N VAL A 74 4.63 4.88 -11.38
CA VAL A 74 4.06 4.39 -12.64
C VAL A 74 5.03 4.60 -13.81
N LEU A 75 5.58 5.80 -13.95
CA LEU A 75 6.49 6.12 -15.05
C LEU A 75 7.79 5.32 -14.98
N THR A 76 8.36 5.15 -13.79
CA THR A 76 9.60 4.37 -13.59
C THR A 76 9.37 2.88 -13.89
N SER A 77 8.19 2.36 -13.56
CA SER A 77 7.84 0.96 -13.84
C SER A 77 7.50 0.71 -15.31
N ALA A 78 7.05 1.73 -16.05
CA ALA A 78 6.82 1.67 -17.48
C ALA A 78 8.11 1.82 -18.33
N ALA A 79 9.13 2.52 -17.83
CA ALA A 79 10.33 2.93 -18.57
C ALA A 79 11.39 1.84 -18.84
N VAL A 80 10.99 0.59 -19.09
CA VAL A 80 11.91 -0.57 -19.15
C VAL A 80 12.94 -0.52 -20.31
N HIS A 81 12.90 0.44 -21.26
CA HIS A 81 13.96 0.58 -22.28
C HIS A 81 14.27 2.04 -22.67
N PRO A 82 15.43 2.62 -22.28
CA PRO A 82 15.80 4.01 -22.57
C PRO A 82 16.63 4.21 -23.87
N GLU A 83 16.62 3.29 -24.83
CA GLU A 83 17.64 3.29 -25.91
C GLU A 83 17.36 4.15 -27.16
N THR A 84 16.29 4.96 -27.24
CA THR A 84 16.03 5.80 -28.42
C THR A 84 15.70 7.25 -28.08
N TYR A 85 16.73 8.02 -27.75
CA TYR A 85 16.68 9.48 -27.66
C TYR A 85 16.59 10.10 -29.08
N ASP A 86 15.40 10.47 -29.54
CA ASP A 86 15.20 11.76 -30.26
C ASP A 86 13.74 12.08 -30.66
N VAL A 87 12.76 11.18 -30.43
CA VAL A 87 11.35 11.39 -30.86
C VAL A 87 10.35 11.43 -29.69
N HIS A 88 10.83 11.39 -28.45
CA HIS A 88 10.00 11.05 -27.29
C HIS A 88 9.23 12.21 -26.60
N ASP A 89 9.29 13.48 -27.01
CA ASP A 89 8.59 14.54 -26.23
C ASP A 89 7.06 14.35 -26.22
N ALA A 90 6.45 14.11 -27.39
CA ALA A 90 5.01 13.90 -27.49
C ALA A 90 4.57 12.61 -26.79
N GLU A 91 5.32 11.53 -26.97
CA GLU A 91 5.02 10.22 -26.35
C GLU A 91 5.20 10.26 -24.83
N THR A 92 6.28 10.87 -24.34
CA THR A 92 6.53 11.07 -22.90
C THR A 92 5.41 11.88 -22.27
N ARG A 93 5.00 12.98 -22.90
CA ARG A 93 3.89 13.80 -22.40
C ARG A 93 2.58 13.02 -22.34
N LEU A 94 2.30 12.19 -23.33
CA LEU A 94 1.10 11.34 -23.32
C LEU A 94 1.19 10.25 -22.24
N MET A 95 2.35 9.63 -22.03
CA MET A 95 2.57 8.68 -20.93
C MET A 95 2.42 9.33 -19.56
N THR A 96 2.95 10.54 -19.36
CA THR A 96 2.77 11.31 -18.13
C THR A 96 1.30 11.62 -17.88
N ALA A 97 0.56 12.06 -18.90
CA ALA A 97 -0.87 12.32 -18.76
C ALA A 97 -1.67 11.05 -18.42
N ALA A 98 -1.36 9.93 -19.06
CA ALA A 98 -2.02 8.64 -18.77
C ALA A 98 -1.66 8.14 -17.35
N ALA A 99 -0.41 8.28 -16.91
CA ALA A 99 0.01 7.96 -15.55
C ALA A 99 -0.74 8.82 -14.53
N GLU A 100 -0.86 10.13 -14.77
CA GLU A 100 -1.60 11.05 -13.91
C GLU A 100 -3.08 10.63 -13.78
N VAL A 101 -3.74 10.29 -14.88
CA VAL A 101 -5.13 9.79 -14.85
C VAL A 101 -5.25 8.53 -14.00
N LEU A 102 -4.35 7.56 -14.18
CA LEU A 102 -4.36 6.31 -13.39
C LEU A 102 -4.18 6.59 -11.88
N VAL A 103 -3.27 7.50 -11.55
CA VAL A 103 -2.99 7.90 -10.17
C VAL A 103 -4.19 8.57 -9.52
N TRP A 104 -4.83 9.53 -10.21
CA TRP A 104 -6.01 10.19 -9.66
C TRP A 104 -7.20 9.26 -9.49
N GLN A 105 -7.34 8.25 -10.35
CA GLN A 105 -8.33 7.19 -10.16
C GLN A 105 -8.06 6.34 -8.91
N GLU A 106 -6.80 5.97 -8.66
CA GLU A 106 -6.38 5.26 -7.43
C GLU A 106 -6.63 6.11 -6.17
N ILE A 107 -6.24 7.38 -6.18
CA ILE A 107 -6.49 8.30 -5.06
C ILE A 107 -8.00 8.46 -4.81
N SER A 108 -8.81 8.54 -5.87
CA SER A 108 -10.26 8.63 -5.76
C SER A 108 -10.87 7.38 -5.14
N ARG A 109 -10.38 6.18 -5.49
CA ARG A 109 -10.76 4.91 -4.84
C ARG A 109 -10.42 4.94 -3.35
N ALA A 110 -9.19 5.30 -3.01
CA ALA A 110 -8.73 5.34 -1.62
C ALA A 110 -9.48 6.37 -0.75
N LYS A 111 -9.82 7.54 -1.30
CA LYS A 111 -10.69 8.52 -0.61
C LYS A 111 -12.13 8.03 -0.46
N SER A 112 -12.62 7.23 -1.40
CA SER A 112 -13.94 6.60 -1.27
C SER A 112 -13.93 5.56 -0.15
N PHE A 113 -12.90 4.72 -0.10
CA PHE A 113 -12.66 3.83 1.03
C PHE A 113 -12.58 4.57 2.37
N ALA A 114 -11.86 5.69 2.45
CA ALA A 114 -11.74 6.46 3.69
C ALA A 114 -13.10 7.03 4.17
N ARG A 115 -13.98 7.41 3.23
CA ARG A 115 -15.34 7.86 3.54
C ARG A 115 -16.20 6.71 4.06
N ASP A 116 -16.17 5.56 3.39
CA ASP A 116 -16.96 4.39 3.78
C ASP A 116 -16.46 3.79 5.10
N LEU A 117 -15.15 3.88 5.37
CA LEU A 117 -14.57 3.59 6.68
C LEU A 117 -15.14 4.51 7.76
N GLY A 118 -15.22 5.82 7.48
CA GLY A 118 -15.86 6.77 8.39
C GLY A 118 -17.32 6.40 8.69
N LEU A 119 -18.09 6.02 7.66
CA LEU A 119 -19.47 5.54 7.83
C LEU A 119 -19.54 4.24 8.62
N LEU A 120 -18.60 3.31 8.45
CA LEU A 120 -18.54 2.08 9.23
C LEU A 120 -18.41 2.39 10.73
N PHE A 121 -17.57 3.36 11.10
CA PHE A 121 -17.43 3.80 12.50
C PHE A 121 -18.63 4.58 13.05
N THR A 122 -19.52 5.10 12.20
CA THR A 122 -20.80 5.65 12.69
C THR A 122 -21.78 4.55 13.12
N ARG A 123 -21.59 3.33 12.63
CA ARG A 123 -22.47 2.17 12.90
C ARG A 123 -21.88 1.22 13.94
N SER A 124 -20.56 1.20 14.06
CA SER A 124 -19.82 0.28 14.93
C SER A 124 -18.73 1.03 15.69
N GLU A 125 -18.62 0.80 17.01
CA GLU A 125 -17.57 1.42 17.83
C GLU A 125 -16.17 0.84 17.56
N CYS A 126 -16.10 -0.39 17.03
CA CYS A 126 -14.87 -1.05 16.68
C CYS A 126 -14.99 -1.77 15.34
N VAL A 127 -13.88 -1.76 14.59
CA VAL A 127 -13.74 -2.48 13.32
C VAL A 127 -12.65 -3.52 13.47
N CYS A 128 -12.92 -4.77 13.11
CA CYS A 128 -11.92 -5.85 13.09
C CYS A 128 -11.08 -5.80 11.80
N GLU A 129 -10.02 -6.62 11.74
CA GLU A 129 -9.13 -6.63 10.57
C GLU A 129 -9.86 -7.15 9.33
N GLU A 130 -10.74 -8.13 9.52
CA GLU A 130 -11.48 -8.81 8.47
C GLU A 130 -12.42 -7.84 7.76
N ASP A 131 -13.20 -7.06 8.51
CA ASP A 131 -14.07 -6.00 7.99
C ASP A 131 -13.27 -4.96 7.19
N LEU A 132 -12.07 -4.61 7.68
CA LEU A 132 -11.22 -3.62 7.03
C LEU A 132 -10.63 -4.14 5.71
N VAL A 133 -10.23 -5.42 5.66
CA VAL A 133 -9.76 -6.09 4.45
C VAL A 133 -10.90 -6.23 3.44
N GLU A 134 -12.10 -6.62 3.88
CA GLU A 134 -13.27 -6.71 3.01
C GLU A 134 -13.67 -5.35 2.44
N LEU A 135 -13.64 -4.31 3.27
CA LEU A 135 -13.90 -2.94 2.85
C LEU A 135 -12.84 -2.46 1.84
N ALA A 136 -11.55 -2.69 2.09
CA ALA A 136 -10.50 -2.33 1.11
C ALA A 136 -10.72 -3.05 -0.23
N ALA A 137 -11.00 -4.35 -0.18
CA ALA A 137 -11.24 -5.17 -1.36
C ALA A 137 -12.46 -4.71 -2.17
N SER A 138 -13.53 -4.25 -1.52
CA SER A 138 -14.73 -3.75 -2.21
C SER A 138 -14.46 -2.49 -3.04
N HIS A 139 -13.42 -1.72 -2.68
CA HIS A 139 -12.92 -0.57 -3.44
C HIS A 139 -11.79 -0.93 -4.42
N GLY A 140 -11.43 -2.21 -4.57
CA GLY A 140 -10.32 -2.63 -5.43
C GLY A 140 -8.94 -2.29 -4.86
N LEU A 141 -8.83 -2.11 -3.54
CA LEU A 141 -7.60 -1.80 -2.84
C LEU A 141 -7.14 -3.01 -2.03
N GLY A 142 -5.84 -3.17 -1.85
CA GLY A 142 -5.31 -4.08 -0.85
C GLY A 142 -5.09 -3.37 0.48
N LEU A 143 -4.97 -4.15 1.56
CA LEU A 143 -4.55 -3.66 2.86
C LEU A 143 -3.20 -4.28 3.21
N ALA A 144 -2.20 -3.45 3.52
CA ALA A 144 -0.92 -3.97 3.99
C ALA A 144 -1.12 -4.61 5.38
N PRO A 145 -0.45 -5.75 5.67
CA PRO A 145 -0.51 -6.36 7.00
C PRO A 145 -0.07 -5.34 8.03
N GLY A 146 -0.90 -5.10 9.04
CA GLY A 146 -0.57 -4.15 10.10
C GLY A 146 0.73 -4.54 10.74
N ASN A 147 1.59 -3.54 11.02
CA ASN A 147 2.75 -3.73 11.88
C ASN A 147 2.23 -4.17 13.24
N LYS A 148 2.10 -5.49 13.45
CA LYS A 148 1.99 -6.08 14.77
C LYS A 148 3.31 -5.72 15.43
N ARG A 149 3.36 -4.56 16.10
CA ARG A 149 4.46 -4.22 17.00
C ARG A 149 4.62 -5.44 17.86
N VAL A 150 5.75 -6.11 17.65
CA VAL A 150 6.18 -7.25 18.43
C VAL A 150 6.19 -6.77 19.87
N ARG A 151 5.10 -6.98 20.60
CA ARG A 151 5.08 -7.08 22.06
C ARG A 151 5.81 -8.38 22.41
N ALA A 152 7.07 -8.50 21.99
CA ALA A 152 8.01 -9.28 22.75
C ALA A 152 8.37 -8.39 23.94
N SER A 153 7.52 -8.45 24.97
CA SER A 153 7.96 -8.17 26.34
C SER A 153 9.29 -8.91 26.51
N ARG A 154 10.42 -8.22 26.68
CA ARG A 154 10.87 -7.74 27.98
C ARG A 154 10.81 -8.84 29.05
N GLU A 155 11.41 -9.99 28.73
CA GLU A 155 11.89 -10.99 29.70
C GLU A 155 13.41 -11.12 29.53
N HIS A 156 14.14 -10.07 29.93
CA HIS A 156 15.53 -10.19 30.33
C HIS A 156 15.68 -9.26 31.53
N GLU A 157 15.13 -9.73 32.64
CA GLU A 157 15.39 -9.21 33.96
C GLU A 157 16.83 -9.61 34.29
N GLU A 158 17.75 -8.65 34.26
CA GLU A 158 19.09 -8.81 34.83
C GLU A 158 18.96 -9.13 36.32
N PRO A 159 19.52 -10.24 36.82
CA PRO A 159 19.83 -10.33 38.23
C PRO A 159 21.09 -9.51 38.50
N ASN A 160 20.91 -8.34 39.10
CA ASN A 160 21.93 -7.62 39.85
C ASN A 160 22.57 -8.58 40.88
N HIS A 161 23.76 -9.10 40.58
CA HIS A 161 24.60 -9.76 41.58
C HIS A 161 25.80 -8.86 41.88
N PHE A 162 25.59 -8.00 42.89
CA PHE A 162 26.66 -7.33 43.61
C PHE A 162 27.49 -8.42 44.33
N HIS A 163 28.68 -8.73 43.81
CA HIS A 163 29.70 -9.42 44.58
C HIS A 163 30.77 -8.41 44.96
N ALA A 164 30.67 -7.93 46.20
CA ALA A 164 31.75 -7.24 46.88
C ALA A 164 32.73 -8.31 47.35
N ASP A 165 33.75 -8.60 46.55
CA ASP A 165 34.89 -9.37 47.02
C ASP A 165 36.07 -8.46 47.37
N HIS A 166 36.41 -8.62 48.63
CA HIS A 166 37.43 -7.99 49.44
C HIS A 166 38.81 -8.44 48.93
N VAL A 167 39.55 -7.54 48.25
CA VAL A 167 40.97 -7.78 47.97
C VAL A 167 41.81 -7.33 49.16
N ASP A 168 42.22 -8.34 49.93
CA ASP A 168 43.31 -8.31 50.90
C ASP A 168 44.62 -8.01 50.17
N ALA A 169 45.31 -6.93 50.56
CA ALA A 169 46.67 -6.63 50.10
C ALA A 169 47.57 -6.43 51.31
N THR A 170 48.24 -7.53 51.65
CA THR A 170 49.31 -7.68 52.62
C THR A 170 50.56 -6.87 52.21
N ALA A 171 51.28 -6.39 53.23
CA ALA A 171 52.75 -6.36 53.36
C ALA A 171 53.49 -5.00 53.34
N GLY A 172 54.36 -4.87 54.36
CA GLY A 172 55.45 -3.90 54.54
C GLY A 172 55.24 -3.07 55.81
N LEU A 173 55.75 -3.38 57.02
CA LEU A 173 57.04 -3.93 57.45
C LEU A 173 58.26 -3.19 56.86
N LEU A 174 58.70 -2.11 57.51
CA LEU A 174 60.06 -1.96 58.08
C LEU A 174 60.34 -0.50 58.50
N ALA A 175 60.90 -0.40 59.72
CA ALA A 175 61.71 0.68 60.31
C ALA A 175 61.04 2.02 60.65
#